data_AF-A0A6G0YSH7-F1
#
_entry.id   AF-A0A6G0YSH7-F1
#
_cell.length_a   1.000
_cell.length_b   1.000
_cell.length_c   1.000
_cell.angle_alpha   90.00
_cell.angle_beta   90.00
_cell.angle_gamma   90.00
#
_symmetry.space_group_name_H-M   'P 1'
#
loop_
_entity.id
_entity.type
_entity.pdbx_description
1 polymer ?
#
loop_
_entity_poly.entity_id
_entity_poly.type
_entity_poly.pdbx_seq_one_letter_code
_entity_poly.pdbx_strand_id
1 'polypeptide(L)'
;MQVVNLNLRESARLIVREVLVFWEKARIPVRLEKHCISKVESSYDEWRILQKHAARNTASHIEQEDLFISKFNNLFKQSAQTEENLMEIDKTLSDLETDDCHIHTYIGL
;
A
#
# COMPACT_ATOMS: atom_id res chain seq x y z
N MET A 1 22.84 10.13 -4.03
CA MET A 1 21.55 10.82 -3.87
C MET A 1 21.43 11.81 -5.02
N GLN A 2 20.74 11.44 -6.11
CA GLN A 2 20.55 12.37 -7.23
C GLN A 2 19.49 13.39 -6.81
N VAL A 3 19.88 14.67 -6.75
CA VAL A 3 18.92 15.77 -6.56
C VAL A 3 18.26 16.02 -7.90
N VAL A 4 17.21 15.27 -8.18
CA VAL A 4 16.41 15.43 -9.40
C VAL A 4 15.38 16.51 -9.11
N ASN A 5 15.42 17.60 -9.88
CA ASN A 5 14.49 18.74 -9.71
C ASN A 5 13.13 18.38 -10.31
N LEU A 6 12.41 17.47 -9.65
CA LEU A 6 11.17 16.88 -10.12
C LEU A 6 9.97 17.57 -9.47
N ASN A 7 8.89 17.67 -10.24
CA ASN A 7 7.61 18.08 -9.68
C ASN A 7 7.08 16.97 -8.73
N LEU A 8 6.09 17.33 -7.90
CA LEU A 8 5.52 16.41 -6.90
C LEU A 8 5.05 15.08 -7.50
N ARG A 9 4.44 15.15 -8.69
CA ARG A 9 3.87 13.99 -9.37
C ARG A 9 4.94 13.02 -9.88
N GLU A 10 5.99 13.53 -10.51
CA GLU A 10 7.12 12.73 -10.98
C GLU A 10 7.86 12.13 -9.79
N SER A 11 8.02 12.89 -8.70
CA SER A 11 8.62 12.38 -7.46
C SER A 11 7.79 11.26 -6.84
N ALA A 12 6.47 11.44 -6.74
CA ALA A 12 5.55 10.43 -6.24
C ALA A 12 5.56 9.17 -7.12
N ARG A 13 5.61 9.34 -8.44
CA ARG A 13 5.69 8.23 -9.38
C ARG A 13 6.97 7.41 -9.22
N LEU A 14 8.12 8.06 -9.04
CA LEU A 14 9.40 7.36 -8.81
C LEU A 14 9.35 6.55 -7.51
N ILE A 15 8.90 7.17 -6.42
CA ILE A 15 8.81 6.50 -5.12
C ILE A 15 7.84 5.32 -5.20
N VAL A 16 6.66 5.50 -5.79
CA VAL A 16 5.68 4.41 -5.94
C VAL A 16 6.28 3.27 -6.75
N ARG A 17 7.00 3.54 -7.84
CA ARG A 17 7.65 2.48 -8.65
C ARG A 17 8.72 1.73 -7.89
N GLU A 18 9.57 2.43 -7.13
CA GLU A 18 10.59 1.78 -6.30
C GLU A 18 9.94 0.90 -5.22
N VAL A 19 8.90 1.42 -4.55
CA VAL A 19 8.17 0.69 -3.50
C VAL A 19 7.41 -0.51 -4.07
N LEU A 20 6.81 -0.37 -5.26
CA LEU A 20 6.11 -1.47 -5.95
C LEU A 20 7.03 -2.68 -6.15
N VAL A 21 8.29 -2.47 -6.53
CA VAL A 21 9.26 -3.56 -6.70
C VAL A 21 9.51 -4.31 -5.38
N PHE A 22 9.54 -3.61 -4.24
CA PHE A 22 9.64 -4.26 -2.94
C PHE A 22 8.39 -5.07 -2.61
N TRP A 23 7.21 -4.55 -2.94
CA TRP A 23 5.93 -5.20 -2.64
C TRP A 23 5.69 -6.43 -3.52
N GLU A 24 6.09 -6.37 -4.81
CA GLU A 24 6.11 -7.52 -5.70
C GLU A 24 7.02 -8.64 -5.17
N LYS A 25 8.20 -8.28 -4.65
CA LYS A 25 9.10 -9.25 -4.00
C LYS A 25 8.50 -9.87 -2.74
N ALA A 26 7.70 -9.11 -2.00
CA ALA A 26 6.96 -9.59 -0.83
C ALA A 26 5.65 -10.31 -1.20
N ARG A 27 5.34 -10.47 -2.50
CA ARG A 27 4.06 -11.02 -3.00
C ARG A 27 2.82 -10.28 -2.49
N ILE A 28 2.97 -9.02 -2.12
CA ILE A 28 1.85 -8.16 -1.73
C ILE A 28 1.28 -7.58 -3.04
N PRO A 29 0.05 -7.95 -3.44
CA PRO A 29 -0.57 -7.41 -4.62
C PRO A 29 -0.93 -5.96 -4.34
N VAL A 30 -0.49 -5.12 -5.26
CA VAL A 30 -0.64 -3.70 -5.11
C VAL A 30 -1.80 -3.24 -5.96
N ARG A 31 -2.57 -2.28 -5.43
CA ARG A 31 -3.59 -1.57 -6.22
C ARG A 31 -2.91 -0.81 -7.36
N LEU A 32 -3.68 -0.44 -8.38
CA LEU A 32 -3.20 0.28 -9.56
C LEU A 32 -2.27 1.45 -9.19
N GLU A 33 -1.09 1.52 -9.81
CA GLU A 33 -0.03 2.54 -9.58
C GLU A 33 -0.59 3.97 -9.47
N LYS A 34 -1.56 4.31 -10.32
CA LYS A 34 -2.23 5.62 -10.33
C LYS A 34 -2.90 5.96 -8.99
N HIS A 35 -3.57 4.99 -8.36
CA HIS A 35 -4.22 5.22 -7.07
C HIS A 35 -3.20 5.46 -5.95
N CYS A 36 -2.07 4.75 -5.99
CA CYS A 36 -0.98 4.97 -5.05
C CYS A 36 -0.38 6.37 -5.20
N ILE A 37 -0.12 6.80 -6.45
CA ILE A 37 0.39 8.15 -6.75
C ILE A 37 -0.56 9.22 -6.21
N SER A 38 -1.85 9.16 -6.55
CA SER A 38 -2.82 10.15 -6.07
C SER A 38 -2.93 10.18 -4.55
N LYS A 39 -2.78 9.03 -3.88
CA LYS A 39 -2.84 8.95 -2.42
C LYS A 39 -1.61 9.56 -1.76
N VAL A 40 -0.43 9.40 -2.37
CA VAL A 40 0.81 10.06 -1.94
C VAL A 40 0.71 11.57 -2.14
N GLU A 41 0.21 12.03 -3.30
CA GLU A 41 -0.01 13.45 -3.57
C GLU A 41 -0.96 14.10 -2.56
N SER A 42 -2.13 13.48 -2.31
CA SER A 42 -3.10 14.00 -1.33
C SER A 42 -2.54 14.03 0.09
N SER A 43 -1.79 13.00 0.50
CA SER A 43 -1.18 12.97 1.84
C SER A 43 -0.10 14.03 1.98
N TYR A 44 0.65 14.30 0.91
CA TYR A 44 1.62 15.39 0.88
C TYR A 44 0.95 16.75 1.00
N ASP A 45 -0.13 17.00 0.25
CA ASP A 45 -0.85 18.27 0.31
C ASP A 45 -1.46 18.51 1.71
N GLU A 46 -2.06 17.49 2.31
CA GLU A 46 -2.55 17.52 3.71
C GLU A 46 -1.41 17.90 4.68
N TRP A 47 -0.24 17.26 4.56
CA TRP A 47 0.94 17.57 5.36
C TRP A 47 1.46 19.00 5.13
N ARG A 48 1.47 19.50 3.89
CA ARG A 48 1.90 20.88 3.58
C ARG A 48 0.97 21.92 4.19
N ILE A 49 -0.34 21.66 4.24
CA ILE A 49 -1.30 22.54 4.92
C ILE A 49 -1.03 22.55 6.43
N LEU A 50 -0.83 21.39 7.04
CA LEU A 50 -0.49 21.28 8.45
C LEU A 50 0.81 22.03 8.78
N GLN A 51 1.86 21.83 7.96
CA GLN A 51 3.13 22.51 8.10
C GLN A 51 3.00 24.03 7.99
N LYS A 52 2.20 24.54 7.05
CA LYS A 52 1.96 25.99 6.88
C LYS A 52 1.31 26.61 8.13
N HIS A 53 0.55 25.81 8.87
CA HIS A 53 -0.16 26.22 10.07
C HIS A 53 0.50 25.74 11.37
N ALA A 54 1.70 25.13 11.30
CA ALA A 54 2.41 24.56 12.45
C ALA A 54 2.76 25.58 13.55
N ALA A 55 2.82 26.87 13.23
CA ALA A 55 3.00 27.92 14.24
C ALA A 55 1.76 28.15 15.12
N ARG A 56 0.58 27.64 14.70
CA ARG A 56 -0.67 27.79 15.43
C ARG A 56 -0.85 26.62 16.39
N ASN A 57 -0.43 26.78 17.64
CA ASN A 57 -0.70 25.83 18.74
C ASN A 57 -2.16 25.89 19.23
N THR A 58 -3.13 25.89 18.30
CA THR A 58 -4.54 25.78 18.67
C THR A 58 -4.91 24.31 18.85
N ALA A 59 -5.78 24.01 19.83
CA ALA A 59 -6.21 22.63 20.10
C ALA A 59 -6.74 21.91 18.84
N SER A 60 -7.48 22.61 17.98
CA SER A 60 -7.98 22.06 16.71
C SER A 60 -6.88 21.72 15.70
N HIS A 61 -5.72 22.39 15.74
CA HIS A 61 -4.60 22.10 14.84
C HIS A 61 -3.84 20.86 15.33
N ILE A 62 -3.60 20.74 16.64
CA ILE A 62 -3.04 19.54 17.27
C ILE A 62 -3.91 18.31 16.96
N GLU A 63 -5.24 18.43 17.10
CA GLU A 63 -6.16 17.34 16.77
C GLU A 63 -6.08 16.93 15.28
N GLN A 64 -5.88 17.89 14.37
CA GLN A 64 -5.69 17.58 12.94
C GLN A 64 -4.33 16.92 12.66
N GLU A 65 -3.27 17.29 13.38
CA GLU A 65 -1.98 16.61 13.30
C GLU A 65 -2.09 15.16 13.80
N ASP A 66 -2.74 14.94 14.95
CA ASP A 66 -2.97 13.61 15.50
C ASP A 66 -3.81 12.75 14.55
N LEU A 67 -4.86 13.33 13.96
CA LEU A 67 -5.68 12.66 12.95
C LEU A 67 -4.87 12.29 11.71
N PHE A 68 -3.99 13.18 11.24
CA PHE A 68 -3.11 12.91 10.11
C PHE A 68 -2.13 11.77 10.42
N ILE A 69 -1.50 11.78 11.61
CA ILE A 69 -0.59 10.71 12.06
C ILE A 69 -1.35 9.37 12.14
N SER A 70 -2.55 9.37 12.71
CA SER A 70 -3.39 8.18 12.81
C SER A 70 -3.77 7.63 11.42
N LYS A 71 -4.20 8.51 10.51
CA LYS A 71 -4.53 8.16 9.12
C LYS A 71 -3.31 7.63 8.38
N PHE A 72 -2.15 8.24 8.55
CA PHE A 72 -0.89 7.80 7.95
C PHE A 72 -0.48 6.42 8.45
N ASN A 73 -0.55 6.17 9.76
CA ASN A 73 -0.24 4.87 10.35
C ASN A 73 -1.24 3.77 9.92
N ASN A 74 -2.50 4.13 9.72
CA ASN A 74 -3.52 3.20 9.23
C ASN A 74 -3.22 2.70 7.80
N LEU A 75 -2.53 3.50 6.96
CA LEU A 75 -2.13 3.05 5.62
C LEU A 75 -1.27 1.79 5.65
N PHE A 76 -0.34 1.70 6.60
CA PHE A 76 0.55 0.54 6.76
C PHE A 76 -0.15 -0.65 7.41
N LYS A 77 -1.13 -0.41 8.28
CA LYS A 77 -1.96 -1.49 8.86
C LYS A 77 -2.85 -2.14 7.79
N GLN A 78 -3.42 -1.35 6.88
CA GLN A 78 -4.23 -1.86 5.78
C GLN A 78 -3.41 -2.71 4.80
N SER A 79 -2.16 -2.34 4.51
CA SER A 79 -1.29 -3.17 3.66
C SER A 79 -0.93 -4.50 4.35
N ALA A 80 -0.63 -4.48 5.65
CA ALA A 80 -0.32 -5.68 6.41
C ALA A 80 -1.51 -6.66 6.50
N GLN A 81 -2.73 -6.16 6.73
CA GLN A 81 -3.93 -7.01 6.72
C GLN A 81 -4.21 -7.59 5.33
N THR A 82 -3.92 -6.83 4.28
CA THR A 82 -4.10 -7.30 2.91
C THR A 82 -3.14 -8.46 2.63
N GLU A 83 -1.87 -8.35 3.02
CA GLU A 83 -0.85 -9.41 2.93
C GLU A 83 -1.28 -10.70 3.65
N GLU A 84 -1.76 -10.59 4.89
CA GLU A 84 -2.26 -11.74 5.66
C GLU A 84 -3.42 -12.46 4.96
N ASN A 85 -4.41 -11.71 4.49
CA ASN A 85 -5.58 -12.27 3.82
C ASN A 85 -5.23 -12.97 2.50
N LEU A 86 -4.16 -12.54 1.81
CA LEU A 86 -3.76 -13.12 0.53
C LEU A 86 -2.89 -14.35 0.68
N MET A 87 -2.08 -14.41 1.74
CA MET A 87 -1.40 -15.65 2.13
C MET A 87 -2.42 -16.76 2.43
N GLU A 88 -3.57 -16.40 3.02
CA GLU A 88 -4.66 -17.35 3.26
C GLU A 88 -5.29 -17.84 1.93
N ILE A 89 -5.54 -16.95 0.97
CA ILE A 89 -6.07 -17.32 -0.35
C ILE A 89 -5.10 -18.21 -1.15
N ASP A 90 -3.81 -17.86 -1.20
CA ASP A 90 -2.77 -18.63 -1.93
C ASP A 90 -2.64 -20.07 -1.39
N LYS A 91 -2.71 -20.21 -0.05
CA LYS A 91 -2.73 -21.51 0.60
C LYS A 91 -3.96 -22.32 0.21
N THR A 92 -5.15 -21.73 0.23
CA THR A 92 -6.38 -22.44 -0.14
C THR A 92 -6.41 -22.88 -1.60
N LEU A 93 -5.80 -22.13 -2.52
CA LEU A 93 -5.69 -22.52 -3.93
C LEU A 93 -4.71 -23.69 -4.12
N SER A 94 -3.59 -23.68 -3.39
CA SER A 94 -2.62 -24.78 -3.42
C SER A 94 -3.21 -26.09 -2.88
N ASP A 95 -4.04 -26.00 -1.84
CA ASP A 95 -4.71 -27.18 -1.27
C ASP A 95 -5.76 -27.76 -2.24
N LEU A 96 -6.43 -26.92 -3.05
CA LEU A 96 -7.41 -27.36 -4.06
C LEU A 96 -6.79 -28.00 -5.31
N GLU A 97 -5.59 -27.56 -5.73
CA GLU A 97 -4.88 -28.20 -6.86
C GLU A 97 -4.37 -29.61 -6.52
N THR A 98 -4.26 -29.95 -5.24
CA THR A 98 -3.77 -31.27 -4.78
C THR A 98 -4.86 -32.35 -4.83
N ASP A 99 -6.14 -31.98 -4.76
CA ASP A 99 -7.27 -32.92 -4.79
C ASP A 99 -7.66 -33.37 -6.22
N ASP A 100 -7.31 -32.61 -7.27
CA ASP A 100 -7.58 -33.00 -8.67
C ASP A 100 -6.68 -34.15 -9.16
N CYS A 101 -5.58 -34.44 -8.46
CA CYS A 101 -4.70 -35.57 -8.77
C CYS A 101 -5.28 -36.94 -8.35
N HIS A 102 -6.42 -36.99 -7.64
CA HIS A 102 -7.06 -38.25 -7.23
C HIS A 102 -8.22 -38.72 -8.12
N ILE A 103 -8.63 -37.92 -9.12
CA ILE A 103 -9.76 -38.28 -10.00
C ILE A 103 -9.28 -39.08 -11.24
N HIS A 104 -7.99 -39.03 -11.59
CA HIS A 104 -7.50 -39.68 -12.81
C HIS A 104 -7.17 -41.19 -12.69
N THR A 105 -7.36 -41.82 -11.53
CA THR A 105 -7.04 -43.26 -11.34
C THR A 105 -8.27 -44.19 -11.42
N TYR A 106 -9.49 -43.66 -11.54
CA TYR A 106 -10.71 -44.49 -11.54
C TYR A 106 -11.49 -44.53 -12.88
N ILE A 107 -10.98 -43.92 -13.95
CA ILE A 107 -11.58 -44.03 -15.29
C ILE A 107 -10.50 -44.39 -16.31
N GLY A 108 -10.13 -45.67 -16.33
CA GLY A 108 -9.18 -46.22 -17.29
C GLY A 108 -9.13 -47.74 -17.18
N LEU A 109 -10.02 -48.38 -17.94
CA LEU A 109 -9.99 -49.75 -18.49
C LEU A 109 -8.95 -50.73 -17.93
#